data_AF-A0A2D5VHD7-F1
#
_entry.id   AF-A0A2D5VHD7-F1
#
_cell.length_a   1.000
_cell.length_b   1.000
_cell.length_c   1.000
_cell.angle_alpha   90.00
_cell.angle_beta   90.00
_cell.angle_gamma   90.00
#
_symmetry.space_group_name_H-M   'P 1'
#
loop_
_entity.id
_entity.type
_entity.pdbx_description
1 polymer ?
#
loop_
_entity_poly.entity_id
_entity_poly.type
_entity_poly.pdbx_seq_one_letter_code
_entity_poly.pdbx_strand_id
1 'polypeptide(L)' 'GDIVFGDDDGVVVIPQEVEQQVIQSAFRKVSQENQIRQELLEGASVRSVFDKYGIL' A
#
# COMPACT_ATOMS: atom_id res chain seq x y z
N GLY A 1 1.79 -12.96 -19.73
CA GLY A 1 1.48 -14.06 -18.81
C GLY A 1 1.22 -13.44 -17.46
N ASP A 2 0.30 -14.01 -16.68
CA ASP A 2 -0.13 -13.41 -15.42
C ASP A 2 0.99 -13.40 -14.37
N ILE A 3 0.96 -12.40 -13.50
CA ILE A 3 1.89 -12.31 -12.37
C ILE A 3 1.25 -13.02 -11.18
N VAL A 4 1.97 -13.95 -10.57
CA VAL A 4 1.58 -14.58 -9.31
C VAL A 4 2.48 -14.02 -8.22
N PHE A 5 1.88 -13.34 -7.24
CA PHE A 5 2.57 -12.80 -6.08
C PHE A 5 2.08 -13.52 -4.82
N GLY A 6 2.98 -13.83 -3.88
CA GLY A 6 2.59 -14.41 -2.61
C GLY A 6 3.58 -14.13 -1.48
N ASP A 7 3.05 -14.08 -0.28
CA ASP A 7 3.73 -13.83 0.99
C ASP A 7 3.06 -14.65 2.12
N ASP A 8 3.34 -14.30 3.39
CA ASP A 8 2.79 -14.99 4.55
C ASP A 8 1.27 -14.84 4.70
N ASP A 9 0.65 -13.84 4.06
CA ASP A 9 -0.80 -13.61 4.09
C ASP A 9 -1.55 -14.39 3.00
N GLY A 10 -0.88 -14.74 1.90
CA GLY A 10 -1.45 -15.60 0.87
C GLY A 10 -0.87 -15.39 -0.53
N VAL A 11 -1.71 -15.65 -1.54
CA VAL A 11 -1.33 -15.56 -2.96
C VAL A 11 -2.37 -14.77 -3.73
N VAL A 12 -1.91 -13.88 -4.61
CA VAL A 12 -2.72 -13.08 -5.54
C VAL A 12 -2.23 -13.30 -6.96
N VAL A 13 -3.17 -13.45 -7.89
CA VAL A 13 -2.90 -13.48 -9.33
C VAL A 13 -3.30 -12.16 -9.94
N ILE A 14 -2.39 -11.53 -10.68
CA ILE A 14 -2.58 -10.27 -11.37
C ILE A 14 -2.65 -10.57 -12.87
N PRO A 15 -3.82 -10.40 -13.51
CA PRO A 15 -3.98 -10.59 -14.95
C PRO A 15 -3.10 -9.62 -15.75
N GLN A 16 -2.57 -10.08 -16.87
CA GLN A 16 -1.70 -9.28 -17.73
C GLN A 16 -2.35 -7.96 -18.19
N GLU A 17 -3.68 -7.93 -18.37
CA GLU A 17 -4.40 -6.74 -18.85
C GLU A 17 -4.34 -5.56 -17.88
N VAL A 18 -4.14 -5.82 -16.58
CA VAL A 18 -4.17 -4.80 -15.52
C VAL A 18 -2.85 -4.68 -14.76
N GLU A 19 -1.83 -5.45 -15.12
CA GLU A 19 -0.58 -5.57 -14.36
C GLU A 19 0.09 -4.21 -14.12
N GLN A 20 0.13 -3.33 -15.14
CA GLN A 20 0.76 -2.01 -15.00
C GLN A 20 0.03 -1.12 -14.01
N GLN A 21 -1.30 -1.12 -14.03
CA GLN A 21 -2.12 -0.32 -13.12
C GLN A 21 -1.97 -0.82 -11.69
N VAL A 22 -1.99 -2.15 -11.50
CA VAL A 22 -1.85 -2.77 -10.18
C VAL A 22 -0.48 -2.44 -9.59
N ILE A 23 0.60 -2.61 -10.35
CA ILE A 23 1.97 -2.32 -9.91
C ILE A 23 2.12 -0.84 -9.54
N GLN A 24 1.66 0.09 -10.40
CA GLN A 24 1.74 1.53 -10.11
C GLN A 24 0.93 1.90 -8.86
N SER A 25 -0.25 1.32 -8.68
CA SER A 25 -1.11 1.58 -7.52
C SER A 25 -0.48 1.03 -6.24
N ALA A 26 0.11 -0.16 -6.28
CA ALA A 26 0.82 -0.76 -5.16
C ALA A 26 2.01 0.10 -4.71
N PHE A 27 2.84 0.58 -5.65
CA PHE A 27 3.96 1.46 -5.33
C PHE A 27 3.51 2.82 -4.76
N ARG A 28 2.41 3.38 -5.27
CA ARG A 28 1.84 4.61 -4.73
C ARG A 28 1.37 4.41 -3.29
N LYS A 29 0.65 3.32 -3.04
CA LYS A 29 0.11 2.98 -1.71
C LYS A 29 1.23 2.79 -0.68
N VAL A 30 2.23 1.95 -0.98
CA VAL A 30 3.34 1.71 -0.02
C VAL A 30 4.15 2.97 0.26
N SER A 31 4.30 3.85 -0.72
CA SER A 31 4.99 5.13 -0.53
C SER A 31 4.23 6.06 0.43
N GLN A 32 2.90 6.08 0.36
CA GLN A 32 2.04 6.84 1.28
C GLN A 32 2.04 6.22 2.68
N GLU A 33 1.94 4.90 2.78
CA GLU A 33 2.02 4.18 4.08
C GLU A 33 3.37 4.39 4.77
N ASN A 34 4.46 4.47 4.00
CA ASN A 34 5.78 4.78 4.55
C ASN A 34 5.83 6.19 5.19
N GLN A 35 5.18 7.19 4.57
CA GLN A 35 5.09 8.54 5.15
C GLN A 35 4.24 8.55 6.43
N ILE A 36 3.10 7.87 6.40
CA ILE A 36 2.23 7.68 7.57
C ILE A 36 2.99 7.03 8.71
N ARG A 37 3.77 5.97 8.42
CA ARG A 37 4.60 5.28 9.42
C ARG A 37 5.60 6.24 10.08
N GLN A 38 6.22 7.14 9.32
CA GLN A 38 7.13 8.13 9.90
C GLN A 38 6.40 9.09 10.84
N GLU A 39 5.25 9.64 10.44
CA GLU A 39 4.48 10.54 11.31
C GLU A 39 4.04 9.85 12.61
N LEU A 40 3.66 8.57 12.54
CA LEU A 40 3.31 7.79 13.73
C LEU A 40 4.53 7.56 14.64
N LEU A 41 5.71 7.28 14.07
CA LEU A 41 6.95 7.12 14.84
C LEU A 41 7.41 8.42 15.51
N GLU A 42 7.09 9.57 14.90
CA GLU A 42 7.33 10.91 15.47
C GLU A 42 6.32 11.30 16.56
N GLY A 43 5.33 10.43 16.84
CA GLY A 43 4.38 10.58 17.94
C GLY A 43 3.03 11.15 17.53
N ALA A 44 2.71 11.24 16.23
CA ALA A 44 1.37 11.59 15.79
C ALA A 44 0.36 10.51 16.20
N SER A 45 -0.87 10.92 16.51
CA SER A 45 -1.94 9.96 16.82
C SER A 45 -2.45 9.29 15.55
N VAL A 46 -2.85 8.01 15.64
CA VAL A 46 -3.45 7.28 14.51
C VAL A 46 -4.65 8.03 13.93
N ARG A 47 -5.48 8.62 14.81
CA ARG A 47 -6.66 9.38 14.39
C ARG A 47 -6.29 10.62 13.58
N SER A 48 -5.31 11.40 14.02
CA SER A 48 -4.88 12.60 13.29
C SER A 48 -4.27 12.27 11.93
N VAL A 49 -3.51 11.17 11.83
CA VAL A 49 -2.91 10.76 10.56
C VAL A 49 -3.98 10.23 9.60
N PHE A 50 -4.96 9.47 10.11
CA PHE A 50 -6.10 9.03 9.32
C PHE A 50 -6.98 10.20 8.84
N ASP A 51 -7.29 11.17 9.70
CA ASP A 51 -8.06 12.37 9.31
C ASP A 51 -7.34 13.19 8.22
N LYS A 52 -6.00 13.15 8.19
CA LYS A 52 -5.17 13.87 7.22
C LYS A 52 -5.03 13.16 5.87
N TYR A 53 -4.88 11.83 5.87
CA TYR A 53 -4.56 11.07 4.66
C TYR A 53 -5.67 10.12 4.18
N GLY A 54 -6.61 9.77 5.05
CA GLY A 54 -7.68 8.80 4.77
C GLY A 54 -7.18 7.37 4.54
N ILE A 55 -5.94 7.07 4.93
CA ILE A 55 -5.24 5.81 4.68
C ILE A 55 -4.73 5.29 6.04
N LEU A 56 -4.87 3.99 6.25
CA LEU A 56 -4.42 3.27 7.45
C LEU A 56 -3.79 1.96 7.03
#